data_AF-A0A087UNL5-F1
#
_entry.id   AF-A0A087UNL5-F1
#
_cell.length_a   1.000
_cell.length_b   1.000
_cell.length_c   1.000
_cell.angle_alpha   90.00
_cell.angle_beta   90.00
_cell.angle_gamma   90.00
#
_symmetry.space_group_name_H-M   'P 1'
#
loop_
_entity.id
_entity.type
_entity.pdbx_description
1 polymer ?
#
loop_
_entity_poly.entity_id
_entity_poly.type
_entity_poly.pdbx_seq_one_letter_code
_entity_poly.pdbx_strand_id
1 'polypeptide(L)'
;MKKGYFEIGLFLLLLHFGWNLKFVMTKRSHHHRPQNLSDCSSCPPGYGVERHCNRHHDTECTACASDHYSSHHSSHRPCYPCSRCGVGLYVAHPCTASKDTVCDSCHTYKGPHNENFYERCVKPLLNQGRNSSGGVYNPTSLTKESQSVIAVDIPQSISSSVVIVSGVIIGSLAVILVATCFVAYKRRYCKRTDHRYLYEAVATQEAVML
;
A
#
# COMPACT_ATOMS: atom_id res chain seq x y z
N MET A 1 28.05 62.02 46.35
CA MET A 1 28.29 60.57 46.51
C MET A 1 27.11 59.81 45.90
N LYS A 2 27.35 58.63 45.29
CA LYS A 2 26.39 57.76 44.55
C LYS A 2 26.34 57.95 43.01
N LYS A 3 27.51 58.00 42.35
CA LYS A 3 27.70 57.44 41.00
C LYS A 3 28.58 56.22 41.18
N GLY A 4 28.02 55.01 41.16
CA GLY A 4 28.82 53.80 41.41
C GLY A 4 28.06 52.50 41.66
N TYR A 5 26.73 52.47 41.55
CA TYR A 5 25.95 51.25 41.85
C TYR A 5 25.08 50.75 40.69
N PHE A 6 25.15 51.35 39.50
CA PHE A 6 24.33 50.93 38.35
C PHE A 6 25.09 50.05 37.33
N GLU A 7 26.42 50.20 37.22
CA GLU A 7 27.21 49.41 36.27
C GLU A 7 27.49 47.98 36.74
N ILE A 8 27.46 47.71 38.04
CA ILE A 8 27.84 46.39 38.60
C ILE A 8 26.73 45.35 38.37
N GLY A 9 25.47 45.78 38.24
CA GLY A 9 24.33 44.89 38.01
C GLY A 9 24.30 44.27 36.60
N LEU A 10 24.79 45.00 35.59
CA LEU A 10 24.80 44.53 34.19
C LEU A 10 25.90 43.48 33.95
N PHE A 11 27.05 43.63 34.61
CA PHE A 11 28.15 42.66 34.51
C PHE A 11 27.84 41.32 35.18
N LEU A 12 27.08 41.30 36.29
CA LEU A 12 26.68 40.06 36.96
C LEU A 12 25.61 39.27 36.17
N LEU A 13 24.72 39.95 35.45
CA LEU A 13 23.73 39.31 34.56
C LEU A 13 24.39 38.67 33.32
N LEU A 14 25.41 39.30 32.74
CA LEU A 14 26.13 38.75 31.59
C LEU A 14 26.99 37.53 31.95
N LEU A 15 27.56 37.48 33.17
CA LEU A 15 28.33 36.33 33.66
C LEU A 15 27.43 35.11 33.98
N HIS A 16 26.19 35.32 34.43
CA HIS A 16 25.24 34.22 34.67
C HIS A 16 24.60 33.67 33.37
N PHE A 17 24.44 34.53 32.36
CA PHE A 17 24.02 34.09 31.01
C PHE A 17 25.13 33.35 30.26
N GLY A 18 26.41 33.65 30.52
CA GLY A 18 27.55 33.00 29.87
C GLY A 18 27.84 31.56 30.33
N TRP A 19 27.47 31.18 31.56
CA TRP A 19 27.70 29.81 32.06
C TRP A 19 26.66 28.80 31.52
N ASN A 20 25.45 29.26 31.17
CA ASN A 20 24.39 28.36 30.70
C ASN A 20 24.51 27.94 29.21
N LEU A 21 25.48 28.46 28.45
CA LEU A 21 25.67 28.10 27.03
C LEU A 21 26.85 27.15 26.75
N LYS A 22 27.67 26.80 27.75
CA LYS A 22 28.80 25.88 27.56
C LYS A 22 28.51 24.40 27.84
N PHE A 23 27.28 24.05 28.23
CA PHE A 23 26.94 22.68 28.65
C PHE A 23 25.88 21.96 27.80
N VAL A 24 25.72 22.34 26.54
CA VAL A 24 24.89 21.58 25.58
C VAL A 24 25.66 21.36 24.28
N MET A 25 26.84 20.74 24.30
CA MET A 25 27.49 20.28 23.07
C MET A 25 28.51 19.14 23.27
N THR A 26 28.36 18.26 24.26
CA THR A 26 29.17 17.02 24.29
C THR A 26 28.40 15.84 24.87
N LYS A 27 27.39 15.38 24.14
CA LYS A 27 27.23 13.93 23.98
C LYS A 27 27.67 13.61 22.55
N ARG A 28 28.92 13.15 22.40
CA ARG A 28 29.28 12.31 21.24
C ARG A 28 28.55 10.99 21.48
N SER A 29 27.26 10.97 21.12
CA SER A 29 26.57 9.73 20.90
C SER A 29 27.23 9.12 19.68
N HIS A 30 28.03 8.08 19.86
CA HIS A 30 28.38 7.20 18.74
C HIS A 30 27.05 6.62 18.28
N HIS A 31 26.43 7.31 17.34
CA HIS A 31 25.26 6.82 16.65
C HIS A 31 25.77 5.64 15.85
N HIS A 32 25.70 4.45 16.43
CA HIS A 32 25.82 3.22 15.68
C HIS A 32 24.63 3.29 14.72
N ARG A 33 24.91 3.76 13.49
CA ARG A 33 23.92 3.87 12.43
C ARG A 33 23.24 2.50 12.39
N PRO A 34 21.95 2.39 12.76
CA PRO A 34 21.25 1.17 12.44
C PRO A 34 21.33 1.11 10.93
N GLN A 35 21.92 0.05 10.39
CA GLN A 35 21.92 -0.16 8.95
C GLN A 35 20.46 -0.10 8.54
N ASN A 36 20.13 1.05 7.94
CA ASN A 36 18.83 1.33 7.45
C ASN A 36 18.72 0.49 6.18
N LEU A 37 17.53 -0.02 5.89
CA LEU A 37 17.23 -0.87 4.74
C LEU A 37 17.66 -0.28 3.38
N SER A 38 18.10 0.98 3.40
CA SER A 38 18.66 1.76 2.30
C SER A 38 20.09 1.38 1.88
N ASP A 39 20.81 0.52 2.60
CA ASP A 39 22.21 0.15 2.27
C ASP A 39 22.33 -1.20 1.53
N CYS A 40 21.22 -1.90 1.34
CA CYS A 40 21.20 -3.20 0.66
C CYS A 40 21.06 -3.02 -0.85
N SER A 41 21.90 -3.70 -1.63
CA SER A 41 21.74 -3.74 -3.09
C SER A 41 20.43 -4.41 -3.48
N SER A 42 19.86 -3.94 -4.58
CA SER A 42 18.62 -4.48 -5.12
C SER A 42 18.91 -5.41 -6.29
N CYS A 43 18.28 -6.58 -6.29
CA CYS A 43 18.33 -7.50 -7.42
C CYS A 43 17.62 -6.88 -8.63
N PRO A 44 18.20 -6.97 -9.83
CA PRO A 44 17.58 -6.45 -11.05
C PRO A 44 16.42 -7.34 -11.53
N PRO A 45 15.57 -6.84 -12.46
CA PRO A 45 14.56 -7.67 -13.12
C PRO A 45 15.20 -8.91 -13.77
N GLY A 46 14.56 -10.06 -13.66
CA GLY A 46 15.19 -11.34 -13.99
C GLY A 46 15.79 -12.08 -12.80
N TYR A 47 15.99 -11.39 -11.68
CA TYR A 47 16.63 -11.93 -10.48
C TYR A 47 15.76 -11.70 -9.25
N GLY A 48 15.76 -12.69 -8.36
CA GLY A 48 15.09 -12.64 -7.08
C GLY A 48 16.08 -12.76 -5.93
N VAL A 49 15.69 -12.28 -4.75
CA VAL A 49 16.49 -12.40 -3.54
C VAL A 49 16.54 -13.85 -3.07
N GLU A 50 17.74 -14.41 -2.98
CA GLU A 50 18.00 -15.71 -2.37
C GLU A 50 18.36 -15.55 -0.90
N ARG A 51 19.24 -14.58 -0.58
CA ARG A 51 19.58 -14.23 0.80
C ARG A 51 19.43 -12.74 1.03
N HIS A 52 18.77 -12.41 2.14
CA HIS A 52 18.59 -11.03 2.57
C HIS A 52 19.92 -10.47 3.08
N CYS A 53 20.17 -9.20 2.76
CA CYS A 53 21.29 -8.47 3.34
C CYS A 53 21.25 -8.50 4.88
N ASN A 54 22.42 -8.43 5.49
CA ASN A 54 22.56 -8.19 6.93
C ASN A 54 23.77 -7.28 7.21
N ARG A 55 24.18 -7.19 8.48
CA ARG A 55 25.31 -6.34 8.87
C ARG A 55 26.66 -6.68 8.25
N HIS A 56 26.81 -7.90 7.75
CA HIS A 56 28.08 -8.49 7.31
C HIS A 56 28.11 -8.84 5.82
N HIS A 57 26.95 -8.99 5.16
CA HIS A 57 26.87 -9.27 3.74
C HIS A 57 25.68 -8.55 3.09
N ASP A 58 25.85 -8.26 1.80
CA ASP A 58 24.84 -7.61 0.99
C ASP A 58 23.81 -8.64 0.45
N THR A 59 22.76 -8.16 -0.21
CA THR A 59 21.72 -8.99 -0.81
C THR A 59 22.32 -9.97 -1.82
N GLU A 60 21.99 -11.24 -1.69
CA GLU A 60 22.37 -12.27 -2.67
C GLU A 60 21.21 -12.51 -3.64
N CYS A 61 21.50 -12.37 -4.93
CA CYS A 61 20.51 -12.45 -6.00
C CYS A 61 20.73 -13.69 -6.85
N THR A 62 19.64 -14.39 -7.16
CA THR A 62 19.66 -15.57 -8.03
C THR A 62 18.77 -15.37 -9.25
N ALA A 63 19.14 -15.98 -10.37
CA ALA A 63 18.35 -15.89 -11.59
C ALA A 63 17.02 -16.63 -11.43
N CYS A 64 15.93 -16.05 -11.91
CA CYS A 64 14.63 -16.72 -11.85
C CYS A 64 14.62 -17.95 -12.75
N ALA A 65 14.05 -19.05 -12.23
CA ALA A 65 13.79 -20.26 -13.00
C ALA A 65 12.82 -19.99 -14.17
N SER A 66 12.74 -20.92 -15.12
CA SER A 66 11.96 -20.76 -16.36
C SER A 66 10.46 -20.52 -16.15
N ASP A 67 9.92 -20.93 -15.00
CA ASP A 67 8.53 -20.79 -14.59
C ASP A 67 8.34 -19.70 -13.52
N HIS A 68 9.35 -18.84 -13.32
CA HIS A 68 9.30 -17.72 -12.38
C HIS A 68 9.76 -16.41 -13.02
N TYR A 69 9.35 -15.29 -12.42
CA TYR A 69 9.71 -13.95 -12.86
C TYR A 69 9.93 -12.97 -11.69
N SER A 70 10.67 -11.91 -11.97
CA SER A 70 10.85 -10.74 -11.11
C SER A 70 10.91 -9.49 -11.98
N SER A 71 9.92 -8.60 -11.87
CA SER A 71 9.76 -7.47 -12.80
C SER A 71 10.41 -6.16 -12.36
N HIS A 72 10.78 -6.05 -11.09
CA HIS A 72 11.24 -4.79 -10.49
C HIS A 72 12.50 -4.99 -9.68
N HIS A 73 13.27 -3.92 -9.54
CA HIS A 73 14.41 -3.92 -8.64
C HIS A 73 13.94 -4.14 -7.19
N SER A 74 14.50 -5.13 -6.51
CA SER A 74 14.15 -5.40 -5.12
C SER A 74 15.29 -6.00 -4.32
N SER A 75 15.48 -5.50 -3.10
CA SER A 75 16.38 -6.07 -2.09
C SER A 75 15.70 -7.10 -1.18
N HIS A 76 14.41 -7.39 -1.38
CA HIS A 76 13.63 -8.28 -0.51
C HIS A 76 12.74 -9.31 -1.23
N ARG A 77 12.36 -9.06 -2.49
CA ARG A 77 11.40 -9.92 -3.19
C ARG A 77 12.12 -11.08 -3.86
N PRO A 78 11.68 -12.34 -3.62
CA PRO A 78 12.14 -13.49 -4.40
C PRO A 78 11.50 -13.49 -5.80
N CYS A 79 11.86 -14.46 -6.62
CA CYS A 79 11.15 -14.71 -7.88
C CYS A 79 9.73 -15.24 -7.60
N TYR A 80 8.76 -14.77 -8.38
CA TYR A 80 7.36 -15.17 -8.30
C TYR A 80 7.02 -16.19 -9.38
N PRO A 81 6.16 -17.18 -9.11
CA PRO A 81 5.72 -18.11 -10.14
C PRO A 81 4.94 -17.38 -11.24
N CYS A 82 5.14 -17.79 -12.48
CA CYS A 82 4.42 -17.25 -13.62
C CYS A 82 2.91 -17.57 -13.54
N SER A 83 2.09 -16.58 -13.90
CA SER A 83 0.65 -16.71 -14.06
C SER A 83 0.31 -17.73 -15.15
N ARG A 84 -0.81 -18.45 -14.96
CA ARG A 84 -1.34 -19.43 -15.92
C ARG A 84 -2.67 -18.95 -16.49
N CYS A 85 -2.82 -19.07 -17.81
CA CYS A 85 -4.06 -18.66 -18.46
C CYS A 85 -5.17 -19.70 -18.25
N GLY A 86 -6.32 -19.23 -17.75
CA GLY A 86 -7.52 -20.04 -17.53
C GLY A 86 -8.21 -20.47 -18.82
N VAL A 87 -9.41 -21.03 -18.68
CA VAL A 87 -10.26 -21.44 -19.82
C VAL A 87 -10.76 -20.23 -20.60
N GLY A 88 -10.87 -20.34 -21.93
CA GLY A 88 -11.29 -19.24 -22.80
C GLY A 88 -10.26 -18.11 -22.97
N LEU A 89 -9.07 -18.28 -22.41
CA LEU A 89 -7.93 -17.35 -22.54
C LEU A 89 -6.76 -18.03 -23.26
N TYR A 90 -5.92 -17.25 -23.92
CA TYR A 90 -4.67 -17.69 -24.51
C TYR A 90 -3.49 -16.88 -23.97
N VAL A 91 -2.28 -17.41 -24.11
CA VAL A 91 -1.05 -16.70 -23.74
C VAL A 91 -0.74 -15.67 -24.82
N ALA A 92 -1.03 -14.40 -24.53
CA ALA A 92 -0.69 -13.29 -25.42
C ALA A 92 0.81 -12.99 -25.40
N HIS A 93 1.40 -12.97 -24.19
CA HIS A 93 2.84 -12.85 -24.00
C HIS A 93 3.34 -13.95 -23.05
N PRO A 94 4.37 -14.71 -23.45
CA PRO A 94 4.91 -15.77 -22.60
C PRO A 94 5.64 -15.17 -21.39
N CYS A 95 5.71 -15.95 -20.31
CA CYS A 95 6.53 -15.59 -19.16
C CYS A 95 8.01 -15.54 -19.53
N THR A 96 8.73 -14.63 -18.90
CA THR A 96 10.19 -14.53 -18.95
C THR A 96 10.70 -14.28 -17.53
N ALA A 97 12.00 -14.43 -17.28
CA ALA A 97 12.59 -14.14 -15.97
C ALA A 97 12.26 -12.73 -15.44
N SER A 98 11.94 -11.76 -16.34
CA SER A 98 11.62 -10.37 -15.97
C SER A 98 10.15 -9.98 -16.11
N LYS A 99 9.29 -10.83 -16.70
CA LYS A 99 7.90 -10.48 -17.01
C LYS A 99 6.99 -11.68 -16.82
N ASP A 100 5.85 -11.44 -16.19
CA ASP A 100 4.81 -12.44 -16.04
C ASP A 100 4.18 -12.84 -17.40
N THR A 101 3.51 -13.98 -17.42
CA THR A 101 2.59 -14.38 -18.48
C THR A 101 1.46 -13.36 -18.60
N VAL A 102 1.20 -12.88 -19.81
CA VAL A 102 0.02 -12.06 -20.12
C VAL A 102 -1.01 -12.90 -20.83
N CYS A 103 -2.22 -12.95 -20.28
CA CYS A 103 -3.35 -13.68 -20.83
C CYS A 103 -4.34 -12.74 -21.51
N ASP A 104 -4.94 -13.19 -22.61
CA ASP A 104 -5.96 -12.44 -23.34
C ASP A 104 -7.09 -13.36 -23.82
N SER A 105 -8.22 -12.78 -24.22
CA SER A 105 -9.47 -13.49 -24.49
C SER A 105 -9.57 -14.03 -25.92
N CYS A 106 -10.22 -15.20 -26.07
CA CYS A 106 -10.49 -15.79 -27.38
C CYS A 106 -11.60 -15.07 -28.19
N HIS A 107 -12.16 -13.95 -27.71
CA HIS A 107 -13.33 -13.29 -28.32
C HIS A 107 -13.02 -12.44 -29.56
N THR A 108 -11.74 -12.26 -29.92
CA THR A 108 -11.36 -11.41 -31.04
C THR A 108 -11.53 -12.13 -32.38
N TYR A 109 -12.42 -11.62 -33.24
CA TYR A 109 -12.71 -12.16 -34.58
C TYR A 109 -11.54 -12.09 -35.57
N LYS A 110 -10.56 -11.20 -35.32
CA LYS A 110 -9.27 -11.19 -36.00
C LYS A 110 -8.22 -11.67 -35.00
N GLY A 111 -7.89 -12.96 -35.08
CA GLY A 111 -6.88 -13.54 -34.20
C GLY A 111 -5.49 -12.91 -34.43
N PRO A 112 -4.69 -12.69 -33.37
CA PRO A 112 -3.29 -12.32 -33.54
C PRO A 112 -2.49 -13.47 -34.18
N HIS A 113 -1.35 -13.15 -34.81
CA HIS A 113 -0.36 -14.16 -35.22
C HIS A 113 0.32 -14.75 -33.98
N ASN A 114 -0.36 -15.67 -33.30
CA ASN A 114 0.10 -16.31 -32.09
C ASN A 114 -0.31 -17.80 -32.12
N GLU A 115 0.66 -18.70 -31.98
CA GLU A 115 0.41 -20.15 -31.99
C GLU A 115 -0.44 -20.61 -30.80
N ASN A 116 -0.22 -20.03 -29.62
CA ASN A 116 -0.99 -20.31 -28.41
C ASN A 116 -2.47 -19.89 -28.57
N PHE A 117 -2.73 -18.82 -29.33
CA PHE A 117 -4.08 -18.43 -29.72
C PHE A 117 -4.74 -19.51 -30.59
N TYR A 118 -4.05 -19.99 -31.63
CA TYR A 118 -4.60 -21.04 -32.50
C TYR A 118 -4.91 -22.33 -31.72
N GLU A 119 -3.98 -22.79 -30.88
CA GLU A 119 -4.12 -24.01 -30.09
C GLU A 119 -5.25 -23.93 -29.06
N ARG A 120 -5.38 -22.82 -28.32
CA ARG A 120 -6.39 -22.70 -27.24
C ARG A 120 -7.75 -22.19 -27.72
N CYS A 121 -7.81 -21.34 -28.74
CA CYS A 121 -9.04 -20.69 -29.17
C CYS A 121 -9.63 -21.31 -30.45
N VAL A 122 -8.81 -21.69 -31.44
CA VAL A 122 -9.30 -22.07 -32.78
C VAL A 122 -9.40 -23.59 -32.95
N LYS A 123 -8.37 -24.33 -32.56
CA LYS A 123 -8.30 -25.80 -32.71
C LYS A 123 -9.49 -26.54 -32.07
N PRO A 124 -10.01 -26.16 -30.88
CA PRO A 124 -11.21 -26.79 -30.31
C PRO A 124 -12.45 -26.57 -31.18
N LEU A 125 -12.60 -25.39 -31.80
CA LEU A 125 -13.74 -25.06 -32.66
C LEU A 125 -13.69 -25.82 -33.99
N LEU A 126 -12.50 -25.99 -34.59
CA LEU A 126 -12.32 -26.79 -35.80
C LEU A 126 -12.64 -28.26 -35.57
N ASN A 127 -12.28 -28.78 -34.39
CA ASN A 127 -12.61 -30.15 -34.00
C ASN A 127 -14.10 -30.33 -33.67
N GLN A 128 -14.76 -29.31 -33.10
CA GLN A 128 -16.22 -29.32 -32.90
C GLN A 128 -17.00 -29.23 -34.20
N GLY A 129 -16.51 -28.49 -35.20
CA GLY A 129 -17.13 -28.40 -36.53
C GLY A 129 -17.16 -29.72 -37.32
N ARG A 130 -16.33 -30.71 -36.94
CA ARG A 130 -16.39 -32.07 -37.48
C ARG A 130 -17.50 -32.94 -36.87
N ASN A 131 -18.01 -32.59 -35.69
CA ASN A 131 -19.04 -33.34 -34.96
C ASN A 131 -20.35 -32.56 -34.74
N SER A 132 -20.43 -31.30 -35.18
CA SER A 132 -21.61 -30.45 -34.94
C SER A 132 -21.85 -29.52 -36.11
N SER A 133 -22.43 -30.08 -37.18
CA SER A 133 -23.18 -29.33 -38.18
C SER A 133 -24.50 -28.83 -37.56
N GLY A 134 -24.43 -27.89 -36.62
CA GLY A 134 -25.61 -27.35 -35.95
C GLY A 134 -25.28 -26.40 -34.82
N GLY A 135 -24.88 -25.17 -35.14
CA GLY A 135 -24.59 -24.14 -34.15
C GLY A 135 -24.54 -22.76 -34.77
N VAL A 136 -25.68 -22.28 -35.27
CA VAL A 136 -25.87 -20.88 -35.68
C VAL A 136 -25.84 -20.03 -34.41
N TYR A 137 -24.75 -19.28 -34.19
CA TYR A 137 -24.75 -18.18 -33.24
C TYR A 137 -25.57 -17.02 -33.82
N ASN A 138 -26.86 -16.97 -33.46
CA ASN A 138 -27.74 -15.83 -33.70
C ASN A 138 -27.67 -14.87 -32.50
N PRO A 139 -27.20 -13.62 -32.65
CA PRO A 139 -27.29 -12.63 -31.59
C PRO A 139 -28.65 -11.91 -31.68
N THR A 140 -29.71 -12.54 -31.19
CA THR A 140 -31.00 -11.84 -31.03
C THR A 140 -31.76 -12.32 -29.80
N SER A 141 -31.43 -11.77 -28.63
CA SER A 141 -32.38 -11.70 -27.51
C SER A 141 -31.92 -10.67 -26.46
N LEU A 142 -32.18 -9.39 -26.74
CA LEU A 142 -32.45 -8.44 -25.66
C LEU A 142 -33.92 -8.02 -25.81
N THR A 143 -34.80 -8.93 -25.42
CA THR A 143 -36.21 -8.65 -25.22
C THR A 143 -36.34 -7.65 -24.08
N LYS A 144 -36.91 -6.48 -24.40
CA LYS A 144 -37.43 -5.51 -23.44
C LYS A 144 -38.40 -6.25 -22.51
N GLU A 145 -38.07 -6.35 -21.23
CA GLU A 145 -39.06 -6.66 -20.21
C GLU A 145 -39.74 -5.35 -19.82
N SER A 146 -40.96 -5.21 -20.33
CA SER A 146 -41.95 -4.23 -19.90
C SER A 146 -42.46 -4.66 -18.53
N GLN A 147 -42.07 -3.96 -17.47
CA GLN A 147 -42.68 -4.14 -16.15
C GLN A 147 -43.39 -2.86 -15.70
N SER A 148 -44.70 -3.02 -15.62
CA SER A 148 -45.78 -2.24 -15.00
C SER A 148 -45.41 -1.13 -14.01
N VAL A 149 -45.99 0.03 -14.28
CA VAL A 149 -46.25 1.14 -13.36
C VAL A 149 -47.00 0.64 -12.12
N ILE A 150 -46.40 0.78 -10.94
CA ILE A 150 -47.11 0.82 -9.66
C ILE A 150 -47.05 2.29 -9.22
N ALA A 151 -48.17 3.00 -9.36
CA ALA A 151 -48.35 4.28 -8.70
C ALA A 151 -48.46 4.02 -7.19
N VAL A 152 -47.43 4.43 -6.44
CA VAL A 152 -47.50 4.51 -4.99
C VAL A 152 -47.90 5.93 -4.66
N ASP A 153 -49.10 6.11 -4.12
CA ASP A 153 -49.53 7.34 -3.47
C ASP A 153 -48.59 7.65 -2.31
N ILE A 154 -47.76 8.68 -2.48
CA ILE A 154 -46.96 9.26 -1.41
C ILE A 154 -47.83 10.31 -0.71
N PRO A 155 -48.16 10.17 0.58
CA PRO A 155 -48.80 11.26 1.29
C PRO A 155 -47.78 12.39 1.47
N GLN A 156 -48.03 13.53 0.81
CA GLN A 156 -47.39 14.78 1.15
C GLN A 156 -47.88 15.23 2.53
N SER A 157 -46.97 15.33 3.49
CA SER A 157 -46.89 16.44 4.46
C SER A 157 -45.94 16.08 5.62
N ILE A 158 -44.64 16.12 5.38
CA ILE A 158 -43.68 16.35 6.47
C ILE A 158 -43.47 17.86 6.51
N SER A 159 -43.91 18.50 7.59
CA SER A 159 -43.76 19.94 7.78
C SER A 159 -42.29 20.35 7.60
N SER A 160 -42.02 21.41 6.84
CA SER A 160 -40.67 21.90 6.55
C SER A 160 -39.83 22.16 7.81
N SER A 161 -40.47 22.42 8.94
CA SER A 161 -39.80 22.55 10.25
C SER A 161 -39.19 21.24 10.74
N VAL A 162 -39.78 20.08 10.45
CA VAL A 162 -39.27 18.75 10.84
C VAL A 162 -38.02 18.36 10.04
N VAL A 163 -37.96 18.78 8.77
CA VAL A 163 -36.79 18.54 7.90
C VAL A 163 -35.61 19.39 8.34
N ILE A 164 -35.85 20.66 8.71
CA ILE A 164 -34.79 21.55 9.20
C ILE A 164 -34.26 21.07 10.55
N VAL A 165 -35.16 20.71 11.48
CA VAL A 165 -34.77 20.22 12.81
C VAL A 165 -33.99 18.91 12.72
N SER A 166 -34.41 17.96 11.88
CA SER A 166 -33.67 16.70 11.69
C SER A 166 -32.31 16.90 11.02
N GLY A 167 -32.19 17.81 10.05
CA GLY A 167 -30.91 18.16 9.43
C GLY A 167 -29.90 18.78 10.40
N VAL A 168 -30.36 19.69 11.28
CA VAL A 168 -29.50 20.32 12.30
C VAL A 168 -29.05 19.30 13.35
N ILE A 169 -29.93 18.40 13.77
CA ILE A 169 -29.59 17.32 14.72
C ILE A 169 -28.58 16.35 14.10
N ILE A 170 -28.78 15.91 12.86
CA ILE A 170 -27.84 15.00 12.18
C ILE A 170 -26.48 15.68 11.96
N GLY A 171 -26.47 16.94 11.54
CA GLY A 171 -25.24 17.71 11.33
C GLY A 171 -24.44 17.92 12.62
N SER A 172 -25.12 18.27 13.71
CA SER A 172 -24.46 18.46 15.02
C SER A 172 -23.91 17.15 15.58
N LEU A 173 -24.65 16.04 15.47
CA LEU A 173 -24.15 14.71 15.85
C LEU A 173 -22.92 14.30 15.03
N ALA A 174 -22.90 14.55 13.72
CA ALA A 174 -21.76 14.26 12.86
C ALA A 174 -20.51 15.06 13.27
N VAL A 175 -20.65 16.35 13.58
CA VAL A 175 -19.53 17.20 14.04
C VAL A 175 -18.99 16.72 15.39
N ILE A 176 -19.87 16.36 16.33
CA ILE A 176 -19.47 15.82 17.64
C ILE A 176 -18.71 14.49 17.47
N LEU A 177 -19.18 13.60 16.58
CA LEU A 177 -18.50 12.35 16.28
C LEU A 177 -17.11 12.58 15.69
N VAL A 178 -16.98 13.48 14.71
CA VAL A 178 -15.68 13.80 14.10
C VAL A 178 -14.72 14.41 15.14
N ALA A 179 -15.19 15.35 15.97
CA ALA A 179 -14.37 15.98 16.99
C ALA A 179 -13.91 14.97 18.07
N THR A 180 -14.82 14.10 18.54
CA THR A 180 -14.48 13.06 19.52
C THR A 180 -13.54 12.01 18.92
N CYS A 181 -13.75 11.58 17.67
CA CYS A 181 -12.82 10.72 16.95
C CYS A 181 -11.45 11.37 16.77
N PHE A 182 -11.37 12.67 16.46
CA PHE A 182 -10.11 13.39 16.32
C PHE A 182 -9.36 13.49 17.66
N VAL A 183 -10.08 13.79 18.75
CA VAL A 183 -9.51 13.81 20.11
C VAL A 183 -9.06 12.41 20.54
N ALA A 184 -9.86 11.37 20.28
CA ALA A 184 -9.50 9.98 20.56
C ALA A 184 -8.30 9.53 19.72
N TYR A 185 -8.25 9.91 18.44
CA TYR A 185 -7.13 9.66 17.54
C TYR A 185 -5.86 10.34 18.08
N LYS A 186 -5.90 11.62 18.45
CA LYS A 186 -4.76 12.31 19.07
C LYS A 186 -4.37 11.71 20.41
N ARG A 187 -5.32 11.32 21.27
CA ARG A 187 -5.02 10.63 22.53
C ARG A 187 -4.38 9.27 22.31
N ARG A 188 -4.84 8.50 21.32
CA ARG A 188 -4.23 7.22 20.91
C ARG A 188 -2.87 7.44 20.28
N TYR A 189 -2.67 8.52 19.52
CA TYR A 189 -1.39 8.90 18.96
C TYR A 189 -0.39 9.29 20.05
N CYS A 190 -0.77 10.19 20.97
CA CYS A 190 0.04 10.56 22.15
C CYS A 190 0.33 9.35 23.06
N LYS A 191 -0.66 8.50 23.33
CA LYS A 191 -0.47 7.27 24.14
C LYS A 191 0.39 6.22 23.42
N ARG A 192 0.36 6.18 22.08
CA ARG A 192 1.19 5.27 21.27
C ARG A 192 2.63 5.77 21.14
N THR A 193 2.89 7.07 21.19
CA THR A 193 4.26 7.60 21.36
C THR A 193 4.82 7.29 22.74
N ASP A 194 4.02 7.35 23.80
CA ASP A 194 4.49 7.08 25.18
C ASP A 194 4.87 5.60 25.40
N HIS A 195 4.07 4.66 24.89
CA HIS A 195 4.40 3.23 24.94
C HIS A 195 5.56 2.82 24.01
N ARG A 196 5.86 3.61 22.97
CA ARG A 196 6.97 3.33 22.04
C ARG A 196 8.34 3.54 22.72
N TYR A 197 8.44 4.53 23.60
CA TYR A 197 9.67 4.78 24.36
C TYR A 197 9.84 3.83 25.56
N LEU A 198 8.76 3.34 26.18
CA LEU A 198 8.87 2.40 27.31
C LEU A 198 9.20 0.96 26.88
N TYR A 199 8.74 0.46 25.72
CA TYR A 199 9.15 -0.89 25.27
C TYR A 199 10.62 -0.94 24.85
N GLU A 200 11.15 0.16 24.31
CA GLU A 200 12.57 0.25 23.92
C GLU A 200 13.50 0.42 25.14
N ALA A 201 12.98 0.93 26.26
CA ALA A 201 13.73 1.01 27.52
C ALA A 201 13.74 -0.32 28.30
N VAL A 202 12.64 -1.08 28.32
CA VAL A 202 12.57 -2.34 29.09
C VAL A 202 13.27 -3.51 28.37
N ALA A 203 13.26 -3.54 27.02
CA ALA A 203 13.90 -4.61 26.26
C ALA A 203 15.45 -4.58 26.28
N THR A 204 16.07 -3.50 26.77
CA THR A 204 17.53 -3.38 26.86
C THR A 204 18.11 -3.79 28.22
N GLN A 205 17.27 -4.03 29.22
CA GLN A 205 17.73 -4.33 30.57
C GLN A 205 17.72 -5.83 30.93
N GLU A 206 16.98 -6.67 30.20
CA GLU A 206 16.91 -8.12 30.48
C GLU A 206 17.96 -8.97 29.73
N ALA A 207 18.77 -8.39 28.83
CA ALA A 207 19.78 -9.13 28.06
C ALA A 207 21.22 -9.02 28.61
N VAL A 208 21.43 -8.42 29.79
CA VAL A 208 22.77 -8.24 30.41
C VAL A 208 22.93 -9.02 31.73
N MET A 209 21.91 -9.74 32.19
CA MET A 209 21.98 -10.55 33.41
C MET A 209 21.35 -11.92 33.20
N LEU A 210 21.99 -12.76 32.36
CA LEU A 210 22.24 -14.21 32.52
C LEU A 210 22.85 -14.81 31.26
#